data_AF-A0A7C4J5S5-F1
#
_entry.id   AF-A0A7C4J5S5-F1
#
_cell.length_a   1.000
_cell.length_b   1.000
_cell.length_c   1.000
_cell.angle_alpha   90.00
_cell.angle_beta   90.00
_cell.angle_gamma   90.00
#
_symmetry.space_group_name_H-M   'P 1'
#
loop_
_entity.id
_entity.type
_entity.pdbx_description
1 polymer ?
#
loop_
_entity_poly.entity_id
_entity_poly.type
_entity_poly.pdbx_seq_one_letter_code
_entity_poly.pdbx_strand_id
1 'polypeptide(L)'
;LPGEMFGGAGILFPTHPATAVAMFDATVLSLDREEYCQLIRQYPDVALRIIGILGERLRAAMQMRALSTDRVDTRIAHILLKLAAKTGEPIETGIRLNLPLTRQDLADMAGTTIETAIRIMSRFRKEGLALTEPGGYIVVTDEARLRRLSEGGA
;
A
#
# COMPACT_ATOMS: atom_id res chain seq x y z
N LEU A 1 7.38 -0.20 -5.84
CA LEU A 1 8.66 0.58 -5.84
C LEU A 1 9.54 0.08 -6.96
N PRO A 2 10.50 0.90 -7.44
CA PRO A 2 11.49 0.42 -8.40
C PRO A 2 12.10 -0.90 -7.93
N GLY A 3 12.12 -1.91 -8.81
CA GLY A 3 12.61 -3.26 -8.49
C GLY A 3 11.60 -4.21 -7.83
N GLU A 4 10.39 -3.77 -7.50
CA GLU A 4 9.34 -4.68 -7.01
C GLU A 4 8.62 -5.40 -8.16
N MET A 5 8.55 -6.72 -8.08
CA MET A 5 7.74 -7.54 -8.99
C MET A 5 6.25 -7.40 -8.66
N PHE A 6 5.37 -7.32 -9.66
CA PHE A 6 3.92 -7.48 -9.51
C PHE A 6 3.41 -8.44 -10.60
N GLY A 7 2.15 -8.88 -10.54
CA GLY A 7 1.65 -9.95 -11.41
C GLY A 7 2.13 -11.34 -10.98
N GLY A 8 3.43 -11.54 -10.76
CA GLY A 8 4.04 -12.71 -10.09
C GLY A 8 3.36 -14.04 -10.38
N ALA A 9 2.92 -14.76 -9.34
CA ALA A 9 2.21 -16.04 -9.47
C ALA A 9 0.88 -15.96 -10.26
N GLY A 10 0.31 -14.77 -10.43
CA GLY A 10 -0.85 -14.55 -11.29
C GLY A 10 -0.57 -14.89 -12.76
N ILE A 11 0.68 -14.89 -13.20
CA ILE A 11 1.08 -15.35 -14.55
C ILE A 11 0.78 -16.84 -14.78
N LEU A 12 0.65 -17.61 -13.69
CA LEU A 12 0.29 -19.02 -13.73
C LEU A 12 -1.22 -19.25 -13.66
N PHE A 13 -2.01 -18.22 -13.36
CA PHE A 13 -3.46 -18.30 -13.32
C PHE A 13 -4.04 -18.20 -14.73
N PRO A 14 -5.24 -18.78 -14.98
CA PRO A 14 -5.90 -18.64 -16.28
C PRO A 14 -6.28 -17.19 -16.59
N THR A 15 -6.53 -16.37 -15.56
CA THR A 15 -6.81 -14.93 -15.67
C THR A 15 -6.16 -14.17 -14.52
N HIS A 16 -5.84 -12.90 -14.76
CA HIS A 16 -5.30 -12.03 -13.71
C HIS A 16 -6.41 -11.64 -12.73
N PRO A 17 -6.22 -11.84 -11.41
CA PRO A 17 -7.25 -11.55 -10.41
C PRO A 17 -7.35 -10.06 -10.06
N ALA A 18 -6.46 -9.22 -10.60
CA ALA A 18 -6.40 -7.80 -10.32
C ALA A 18 -5.82 -7.04 -11.53
N THR A 19 -6.19 -5.77 -11.64
CA THR A 19 -5.63 -4.83 -12.62
C THR A 19 -4.46 -4.08 -11.99
N ALA A 20 -3.43 -3.81 -12.80
CA ALA A 20 -2.34 -2.91 -12.42
C ALA A 20 -2.49 -1.59 -13.19
N VAL A 21 -2.44 -0.47 -12.48
CA VAL A 21 -2.53 0.88 -13.05
C VAL A 21 -1.31 1.67 -12.59
N ALA A 22 -0.66 2.37 -13.51
CA ALA A 22 0.46 3.24 -13.19
C ALA A 22 -0.06 4.55 -12.55
N MET A 23 0.47 4.90 -11.39
CA MET A 23 0.10 6.14 -10.68
C MET A 23 0.87 7.37 -11.19
N PHE A 24 1.96 7.14 -11.92
CA PHE A 24 2.85 8.12 -12.54
C PHE A 24 3.60 7.42 -13.69
N ASP A 25 4.34 8.19 -14.50
CA ASP A 25 5.15 7.64 -15.58
C ASP A 25 6.11 6.56 -15.06
N ALA A 26 5.99 5.35 -15.62
CA ALA A 26 6.69 4.18 -15.13
C ALA A 26 7.29 3.36 -16.27
N THR A 27 8.49 2.83 -16.06
CA THR A 27 9.10 1.80 -16.90
C THR A 27 8.90 0.45 -16.25
N VAL A 28 8.35 -0.50 -17.00
CA VAL A 28 8.10 -1.87 -16.53
C VAL A 28 8.91 -2.86 -17.36
N LEU A 29 9.43 -3.89 -16.69
CA LEU A 29 9.98 -5.07 -17.35
C LEU A 29 8.90 -6.15 -17.35
N SER A 30 8.54 -6.65 -18.52
CA SER A 30 7.60 -7.75 -18.69
C SER A 30 8.33 -9.03 -19.04
N LEU A 31 7.90 -10.14 -18.44
CA LEU A 31 8.27 -11.49 -18.84
C LEU A 31 7.02 -12.21 -19.29
N ASP A 32 7.10 -12.95 -20.39
CA ASP A 32 5.99 -13.82 -20.76
C ASP A 32 5.94 -15.07 -19.86
N ARG A 33 4.83 -15.81 -19.96
CA ARG A 33 4.60 -16.98 -19.11
C ARG A 33 5.63 -18.08 -19.33
N GLU A 34 6.05 -18.29 -20.58
CA GLU A 34 6.97 -19.37 -20.94
C GLU A 34 8.39 -19.03 -20.46
N GLU A 35 8.85 -17.81 -20.71
CA GLU A 35 10.12 -17.26 -20.21
C GLU A 35 10.18 -17.32 -18.69
N TYR A 36 9.10 -16.95 -18.00
CA TYR A 36 9.01 -17.04 -16.54
C TYR A 36 9.13 -18.48 -16.03
N CYS A 37 8.45 -19.43 -16.69
CA CYS A 37 8.55 -20.84 -16.33
C CYS A 37 9.94 -21.42 -16.61
N GLN A 38 10.58 -21.03 -17.71
CA GLN A 38 11.94 -21.43 -18.04
C GLN A 38 12.95 -20.87 -17.05
N LEU A 39 12.83 -19.58 -16.68
CA LEU A 39 13.68 -18.93 -15.68
C LEU A 39 13.64 -19.67 -14.34
N ILE A 40 12.45 -20.04 -13.87
CA ILE A 40 12.27 -20.79 -12.61
C ILE A 40 12.91 -22.18 -12.68
N ARG A 41 12.77 -22.88 -13.81
CA ARG A 41 13.37 -24.21 -14.00
C ARG A 41 14.89 -24.15 -14.07
N GLN A 42 15.43 -23.11 -14.72
CA GLN A 42 16.87 -22.92 -14.90
C GLN A 42 17.55 -22.45 -13.61
N TYR A 43 16.87 -21.65 -12.79
CA TYR A 43 17.42 -21.07 -11.56
C TYR A 43 16.50 -21.33 -10.35
N PRO A 44 16.59 -22.50 -9.69
CA PRO A 44 15.74 -22.86 -8.56
C PRO A 44 15.79 -21.87 -7.38
N ASP A 45 16.92 -21.20 -7.17
CA ASP A 45 17.05 -20.16 -6.14
C ASP A 45 16.12 -18.96 -6.39
N VAL A 46 15.80 -18.67 -7.66
CA VAL A 46 14.81 -17.66 -8.03
C VAL A 46 13.43 -18.10 -7.54
N ALA A 47 13.09 -19.38 -7.65
CA ALA A 47 11.84 -19.93 -7.15
C ALA A 47 11.70 -19.73 -5.63
N LEU A 48 12.76 -20.04 -4.87
CA LEU A 48 12.78 -19.85 -3.42
C LEU A 48 12.60 -18.38 -3.03
N ARG A 49 13.23 -17.45 -3.74
CA ARG A 49 13.03 -16.01 -3.53
C ARG A 49 11.60 -15.58 -3.82
N ILE A 50 11.00 -16.07 -4.90
CA ILE A 50 9.60 -15.78 -5.25
C ILE A 50 8.66 -16.31 -4.16
N ILE A 51 8.88 -17.53 -3.66
CA ILE A 51 8.11 -18.11 -2.55
C ILE A 51 8.19 -17.23 -1.31
N GLY A 52 9.39 -16.74 -0.95
CA GLY A 52 9.58 -15.80 0.15
C GLY A 52 8.74 -14.51 -0.03
N ILE A 53 8.77 -13.92 -1.22
CA ILE A 53 7.96 -12.73 -1.55
C ILE A 53 6.46 -13.01 -1.41
N LEU A 54 5.99 -14.17 -1.89
CA LEU A 54 4.59 -14.58 -1.76
C LEU A 54 4.20 -14.81 -0.29
N GLY A 55 5.09 -15.38 0.52
CA GLY A 55 4.90 -15.57 1.95
C GLY A 55 4.71 -14.25 2.70
N GLU A 56 5.55 -13.25 2.42
CA GLU A 56 5.40 -11.91 3.01
C GLU A 56 4.10 -11.23 2.58
N ARG A 57 3.68 -11.39 1.32
CA ARG A 57 2.39 -10.87 0.83
C ARG A 57 1.22 -11.53 1.54
N LEU A 58 1.27 -12.85 1.71
CA LEU A 58 0.24 -13.59 2.43
C LEU A 58 0.15 -13.14 3.89
N ARG A 59 1.30 -12.98 4.56
CA ARG A 59 1.36 -12.46 5.94
C ARG A 59 0.75 -11.06 6.03
N ALA A 60 1.10 -10.16 5.11
CA ALA A 60 0.54 -8.81 5.07
C ALA A 60 -0.99 -8.80 4.82
N ALA A 61 -1.49 -9.71 3.97
CA ALA A 61 -2.92 -9.86 3.73
C ALA A 61 -3.67 -10.40 4.97
N MET A 62 -3.06 -11.34 5.70
CA MET A 62 -3.61 -11.84 6.97
C MET A 62 -3.65 -10.75 8.05
N GLN A 63 -2.60 -9.93 8.15
CA GLN A 63 -2.59 -8.77 9.06
C GLN A 63 -3.70 -7.77 8.72
N MET A 64 -3.89 -7.43 7.43
CA MET A 64 -5.00 -6.56 7.03
C MET A 64 -6.38 -7.15 7.36
N ARG A 65 -6.55 -8.48 7.27
CA ARG A 65 -7.78 -9.14 7.73
C ARG A 65 -7.97 -9.07 9.24
N ALA A 66 -6.91 -9.12 10.04
CA ALA A 66 -7.03 -8.92 11.49
C ALA A 66 -7.51 -7.50 11.82
N LEU A 67 -7.13 -6.52 11.00
CA LEU A 67 -7.58 -5.13 11.14
C LEU A 67 -9.00 -4.87 10.59
N SER A 68 -9.67 -5.82 9.92
CA SER A 68 -10.98 -5.56 9.30
C SER A 68 -12.11 -5.41 10.32
N THR A 69 -11.91 -5.89 11.55
CA THR A 69 -12.77 -5.61 12.71
C THR A 69 -12.52 -4.25 13.34
N ASP A 70 -11.42 -3.57 13.02
CA ASP A 70 -11.10 -2.27 13.58
C ASP A 70 -11.94 -1.16 12.95
N ARG A 71 -11.98 -0.01 13.62
CA ARG A 71 -12.64 1.19 13.11
C ARG A 71 -11.93 1.67 11.83
N VAL A 72 -12.71 2.25 10.90
CA VAL A 72 -12.20 2.67 9.58
C VAL A 72 -11.04 3.67 9.71
N ASP A 73 -11.06 4.54 10.71
CA ASP A 73 -10.00 5.50 10.99
C ASP A 73 -8.70 4.85 11.44
N THR A 74 -8.76 3.81 12.27
CA THR A 74 -7.61 2.97 12.62
C THR A 74 -6.99 2.33 11.38
N ARG A 75 -7.81 1.82 10.45
CA ARG A 75 -7.32 1.24 9.19
C ARG A 75 -6.66 2.27 8.28
N ILE A 76 -7.26 3.45 8.12
CA ILE A 76 -6.66 4.55 7.34
C ILE A 76 -5.33 5.00 7.97
N ALA A 77 -5.26 5.11 9.29
CA ALA A 77 -4.01 5.44 9.99
C ALA A 77 -2.92 4.38 9.71
N HIS A 78 -3.25 3.10 9.81
CA HIS A 78 -2.35 2.00 9.46
C HIS A 78 -1.83 2.08 8.02
N ILE A 79 -2.72 2.37 7.06
CA ILE A 79 -2.36 2.51 5.64
C ILE A 79 -1.37 3.67 5.45
N LEU A 80 -1.64 4.84 6.05
CA LEU A 80 -0.78 6.01 5.93
C LEU A 80 0.60 5.75 6.55
N LEU A 81 0.68 5.11 7.72
CA LEU A 81 1.95 4.75 8.36
C LEU A 81 2.74 3.73 7.54
N LYS A 82 2.06 2.73 6.98
CA LYS A 82 2.69 1.74 6.12
C LYS A 82 3.26 2.36 4.84
N LEU A 83 2.54 3.32 4.25
CA LEU A 83 3.00 4.06 3.09
C LEU A 83 4.13 5.03 3.44
N ALA A 84 4.08 5.68 4.61
CA ALA A 84 5.15 6.53 5.11
C ALA A 84 6.45 5.72 5.29
N ALA A 85 6.38 4.52 5.86
CA ALA A 85 7.54 3.64 5.99
C ALA A 85 8.12 3.18 4.64
N LYS A 86 7.27 3.02 3.62
CA LYS A 86 7.67 2.45 2.32
C LYS A 86 8.11 3.50 1.30
N THR A 87 7.45 4.65 1.29
CA THR A 87 7.56 5.68 0.25
C THR A 87 7.73 7.09 0.82
N GLY A 88 7.80 7.22 2.15
CA GLY A 88 7.87 8.50 2.81
C GLY A 88 9.21 9.18 2.62
N GLU A 89 9.16 10.49 2.42
CA GLU A 89 10.31 11.38 2.43
C GLU A 89 10.15 12.36 3.60
N PRO A 90 11.11 12.43 4.54
CA PRO A 90 11.08 13.40 5.62
C PRO A 90 11.15 14.83 5.07
N ILE A 91 10.27 15.68 5.55
CA ILE A 91 10.22 17.12 5.28
C ILE A 91 10.07 17.89 6.60
N GLU A 92 10.18 19.21 6.56
CA GLU A 92 10.09 20.06 7.77
C GLU A 92 8.78 19.88 8.55
N THR A 93 7.68 19.58 7.85
CA THR A 93 6.34 19.47 8.44
C THR A 93 5.91 18.04 8.76
N GLY A 94 6.74 17.04 8.51
CA GLY A 94 6.42 15.63 8.75
C GLY A 94 6.99 14.69 7.70
N ILE A 95 6.27 13.60 7.39
CA ILE A 95 6.67 12.62 6.37
C ILE A 95 5.73 12.74 5.18
N ARG A 96 6.24 13.16 4.03
CA ARG A 96 5.48 13.25 2.79
C ARG A 96 5.48 11.91 2.07
N LEU A 97 4.31 11.41 1.71
CA LEU A 97 4.18 10.21 0.90
C LEU A 97 4.53 10.54 -0.55
N ASN A 98 5.55 9.91 -1.12
CA ASN A 98 5.96 10.14 -2.52
C ASN A 98 5.07 9.40 -3.53
N LEU A 99 3.75 9.42 -3.31
CA LEU A 99 2.74 9.05 -4.27
C LEU A 99 1.49 9.91 -4.09
N PRO A 100 0.85 10.35 -5.18
CA PRO A 100 -0.47 10.98 -5.09
C PRO A 100 -1.51 9.93 -4.70
N LEU A 101 -2.37 10.26 -3.75
CA LEU A 101 -3.45 9.39 -3.29
C LEU A 101 -4.78 10.12 -3.32
N THR A 102 -5.70 9.60 -4.11
CA THR A 102 -7.07 10.07 -4.13
C THR A 102 -7.83 9.57 -2.90
N ARG A 103 -9.00 10.15 -2.66
CA ARG A 103 -9.90 9.66 -1.59
C ARG A 103 -10.51 8.31 -1.93
N GLN A 104 -10.66 7.99 -3.23
CA GLN A 104 -11.09 6.67 -3.67
C GLN A 104 -10.01 5.63 -3.34
N ASP A 105 -8.73 5.91 -3.61
CA ASP A 105 -7.63 4.99 -3.28
C ASP A 105 -7.62 4.64 -1.79
N LEU A 106 -7.73 5.66 -0.91
CA LEU A 106 -7.81 5.43 0.53
C LEU A 106 -9.04 4.61 0.95
N ALA A 107 -10.17 4.84 0.28
CA ALA A 107 -11.40 4.12 0.55
C ALA A 107 -11.29 2.64 0.16
N ASP A 108 -10.74 2.36 -1.02
CA ASP A 108 -10.52 1.01 -1.54
C ASP A 108 -9.51 0.26 -0.68
N MET A 109 -8.40 0.91 -0.31
CA MET A 109 -7.38 0.33 0.57
C MET A 109 -7.92 0.03 1.97
N ALA A 110 -8.78 0.90 2.51
CA ALA A 110 -9.37 0.72 3.84
C ALA A 110 -10.67 -0.09 3.85
N GLY A 111 -11.16 -0.54 2.70
CA GLY A 111 -12.43 -1.28 2.57
C GLY A 111 -13.62 -0.48 3.10
N THR A 112 -13.77 0.77 2.65
CA THR A 112 -14.83 1.70 3.10
C THR A 112 -15.37 2.52 1.91
N THR A 113 -16.40 3.34 2.14
CA THR A 113 -16.88 4.30 1.14
C THR A 113 -15.99 5.55 1.03
N ILE A 114 -15.98 6.20 -0.13
CA ILE A 114 -15.23 7.44 -0.38
C ILE A 114 -15.66 8.57 0.56
N GLU A 115 -16.95 8.69 0.88
CA GLU A 115 -17.48 9.69 1.81
C GLU A 115 -16.91 9.49 3.22
N THR A 116 -16.75 8.24 3.64
CA THR A 116 -16.16 7.90 4.94
C THR A 116 -14.66 8.25 4.96
N ALA A 117 -13.93 7.93 3.89
CA ALA A 117 -12.53 8.32 3.76
C ALA A 117 -12.34 9.85 3.74
N ILE A 118 -13.21 10.59 3.05
CA ILE A 118 -13.23 12.08 3.05
C ILE A 118 -13.44 12.61 4.46
N ARG A 119 -14.42 12.07 5.20
CA ARG A 119 -14.73 12.49 6.57
C ARG A 119 -13.55 12.25 7.51
N ILE A 120 -12.92 11.09 7.44
CA ILE A 120 -11.77 10.74 8.29
C ILE A 120 -10.56 11.61 7.95
N MET A 121 -10.21 11.76 6.68
CA MET A 121 -9.09 12.62 6.28
C MET A 121 -9.31 14.09 6.62
N SER A 122 -10.56 14.56 6.58
CA SER A 122 -10.90 15.91 7.05
C SER A 122 -10.73 16.05 8.56
N ARG A 123 -11.07 15.01 9.33
CA ARG A 123 -10.81 14.96 10.77
C ARG A 123 -9.32 14.93 11.07
N PHE A 124 -8.53 14.09 10.39
CA PHE A 124 -7.07 14.01 10.55
C PHE A 124 -6.40 15.35 10.29
N ARG A 125 -6.84 16.09 9.28
CA ARG A 125 -6.38 17.45 9.02
C ARG A 125 -6.72 18.42 10.15
N LYS A 126 -7.94 18.40 10.67
CA LYS A 126 -8.35 19.25 11.81
C LYS A 126 -7.55 18.93 13.08
N GLU A 127 -7.19 17.66 13.27
CA GLU A 127 -6.43 17.19 14.42
C GLU A 127 -4.90 17.33 14.26
N GLY A 128 -4.41 17.77 13.10
CA GLY A 128 -2.98 17.87 12.83
C GLY A 128 -2.26 16.52 12.69
N LEU A 129 -2.98 15.46 12.28
CA LEU A 129 -2.43 14.11 12.09
C LEU A 129 -1.90 13.88 10.67
N ALA A 130 -2.63 14.37 9.68
CA ALA A 130 -2.23 14.27 8.28
C ALA A 130 -2.86 15.41 7.45
N LEU A 131 -2.11 15.90 6.48
CA LEU A 131 -2.51 16.95 5.55
C LEU A 131 -2.49 16.43 4.11
N THR A 132 -3.24 17.07 3.22
CA THR A 132 -3.19 16.79 1.79
C THR A 132 -2.73 18.04 1.08
N GLU A 133 -1.61 17.93 0.39
CA GLU A 133 -1.00 18.98 -0.42
C GLU A 133 -1.65 19.05 -1.82
N PRO A 134 -1.44 20.17 -2.55
CA PRO A 134 -1.76 20.23 -3.96
C PRO A 134 -1.16 19.05 -4.74
N GLY A 135 -1.91 18.49 -5.68
CA GLY A 135 -1.50 17.31 -6.43
C GLY A 135 -1.82 15.97 -5.76
N GLY A 136 -2.47 15.97 -4.58
CA GLY A 136 -2.95 14.73 -3.94
C GLY A 136 -1.92 14.02 -3.06
N TYR A 137 -0.76 14.64 -2.82
CA TYR A 137 0.24 14.12 -1.90
C TYR A 137 -0.25 14.26 -0.46
N ILE A 138 0.04 13.26 0.37
CA ILE A 138 -0.35 13.26 1.79
C ILE A 138 0.91 13.45 2.62
N VAL A 139 0.83 14.32 3.63
CA VAL A 139 1.89 14.52 4.63
C VAL A 139 1.38 14.00 5.96
N VAL A 140 2.09 13.04 6.57
CA VAL A 140 1.86 12.59 7.94
C VAL A 140 2.59 13.57 8.86
N THR A 141 1.84 14.41 9.56
CA THR A 141 2.38 15.51 10.38
C THR A 141 2.68 15.11 11.81
N ASP A 142 1.97 14.10 12.35
CA ASP A 142 2.20 13.55 13.69
C ASP A 142 2.17 12.02 13.63
N GLU A 143 3.31 11.41 13.27
CA GLU A 143 3.44 9.96 13.15
C GLU A 143 3.16 9.24 14.47
N ALA A 144 3.61 9.79 15.60
CA ALA A 144 3.47 9.17 16.91
C ALA A 144 2.00 9.09 17.35
N ARG A 145 1.22 10.15 17.14
CA ARG A 145 -0.21 10.15 17.45
C ARG A 145 -1.00 9.33 16.45
N LEU A 146 -0.62 9.32 15.17
CA LEU A 146 -1.24 8.46 14.16
C LEU A 146 -0.99 6.97 14.46
N ARG A 147 0.20 6.62 14.95
CA ARG A 147 0.55 5.25 15.39
C ARG A 147 -0.28 4.79 16.57
N ARG A 148 -0.44 5.63 17.61
CA ARG A 148 -1.35 5.37 18.73
C ARG A 148 -2.80 5.15 18.28
N LEU A 149 -3.27 5.91 17.28
CA LEU A 149 -4.61 5.70 16.71
C LEU A 149 -4.72 4.36 15.95
N SER A 150 -3.65 3.95 15.27
CA SER A 150 -3.60 2.71 14.49
C SER A 150 -3.57 1.45 15.35
N GLU A 151 -3.03 1.51 16.57
CA GLU A 151 -2.94 0.37 17.48
C GLU A 151 -4.27 0.06 18.22
N GLY A 152 -5.32 0.85 17.94
CA GLY A 152 -6.60 0.77 18.64
C GLY A 152 -6.54 1.57 19.93
N GLY A 153 -7.37 2.61 20.01
CA GLY A 153 -7.57 3.32 21.27
C GLY A 153 -8.08 2.34 22.33
N ALA A 154 -7.33 2.22 23.43
CA ALA A 154 -7.88 1.78 24.71
C ALA A 154 -9.02 2.70 25.16
#